data_AF-A0A645AE35-F1
#
_entry.id   AF-A0A645AE35-F1
#
_cell.length_a   1.000
_cell.length_b   1.000
_cell.length_c   1.000
_cell.angle_alpha   90.00
_cell.angle_beta   90.00
_cell.angle_gamma   90.00
#
_symmetry.space_group_name_H-M   'P 1'
#
loop_
_entity.id
_entity.type
_entity.pdbx_description
1 polymer ?
#
loop_
_entity_poly.entity_id
_entity_poly.type
_entity_poly.pdbx_seq_one_letter_code
_entity_poly.pdbx_strand_id
1 'polypeptide(L)'
;MKRGILKTALMITVVLMTLCTSVYALTSYRLNGYPHSGKYVYLENLLGDSYYSQRLDNAMFYWTNSAAHVGIWKSYSSSNDQIVMQNDGSTTVEGVAYPYDPGDGSTAYYITINKYSIDKANTSGTQSYIEGALVHEIGHLFGLDDLKFFDSHSQIMSYYNDRNLRCTPQSGDIAGVNSIYP
;
A
#
# COMPACT_ATOMS: atom_id res chain seq x y z
N MET A 1 28.90 11.45 43.59
CA MET A 1 29.19 10.72 42.33
C MET A 1 28.04 9.86 41.76
N LYS A 2 26.88 9.67 42.42
CA LYS A 2 25.84 8.73 41.94
C LYS A 2 24.76 9.31 41.00
N ARG A 3 24.57 10.64 40.96
CA ARG A 3 23.50 11.29 40.16
C ARG A 3 23.87 11.58 38.69
N GLY A 4 25.16 11.75 38.38
CA GLY A 4 25.62 12.02 37.01
C GLY A 4 25.52 10.78 36.12
N ILE A 5 25.97 9.63 36.63
CA ILE A 5 25.97 8.34 35.92
C ILE A 5 24.55 7.89 35.54
N LEU A 6 23.56 8.16 36.41
CA LEU A 6 22.16 7.80 36.16
C LEU A 6 21.52 8.61 35.02
N LYS A 7 21.89 9.90 34.88
CA LYS A 7 21.41 10.76 33.79
C LYS A 7 22.02 10.38 32.45
N THR A 8 23.31 10.01 32.45
CA THR A 8 24.01 9.55 31.24
C THR A 8 23.47 8.20 30.77
N ALA A 9 23.20 7.26 31.69
CA ALA A 9 22.58 5.98 31.36
C ALA A 9 21.16 6.16 30.76
N LEU A 10 20.34 7.04 31.33
CA LEU A 10 18.99 7.31 30.81
C LEU A 10 19.01 7.94 29.40
N MET A 11 19.93 8.88 29.14
CA MET A 11 20.11 9.46 27.80
C MET A 11 20.59 8.43 26.78
N ILE A 12 21.50 7.52 27.14
CA ILE A 12 21.98 6.46 26.24
C ILE A 12 20.85 5.47 25.92
N THR A 13 19.98 5.14 26.87
CA THR A 13 18.80 4.29 26.60
C THR A 13 17.78 4.97 25.67
N VAL A 14 17.56 6.28 25.83
CA VAL A 14 16.67 7.05 24.94
C VAL A 14 17.27 7.18 23.53
N VAL A 15 18.59 7.34 23.40
CA VAL A 15 19.29 7.35 22.11
C VAL A 15 19.30 5.96 21.45
N LEU A 16 19.45 4.88 22.22
CA LEU A 16 19.34 3.50 21.71
C LEU A 16 17.91 3.12 21.31
N MET A 17 16.89 3.61 22.03
CA MET A 17 15.48 3.40 21.66
C MET A 17 15.07 4.23 20.43
N THR A 18 15.68 5.41 20.21
CA THR A 18 15.46 6.22 18.99
C THR A 18 16.28 5.72 17.79
N LEU A 19 17.37 4.98 18.01
CA LEU A 19 18.07 4.27 16.93
C LEU A 19 17.39 2.96 16.52
N CYS A 20 16.42 2.47 17.30
CA CYS A 20 15.68 1.24 17.01
C CYS A 20 14.37 1.48 16.25
N THR A 21 14.01 2.74 15.98
CA THR A 21 12.88 3.06 15.10
C THR A 21 13.32 2.96 13.64
N SER A 22 12.83 1.90 13.00
CA SER A 22 12.59 1.78 11.55
C SER A 22 13.81 1.83 10.63
N VAL A 23 14.60 0.76 10.63
CA VAL A 23 15.20 0.29 9.37
C VAL A 23 14.28 -0.79 8.81
N TYR A 24 13.08 -0.40 8.41
CA TYR A 24 12.36 -1.16 7.39
C TYR A 24 12.84 -0.57 6.07
N ALA A 25 13.98 -1.09 5.58
CA ALA A 25 14.26 -0.98 4.17
C ALA A 25 13.19 -1.82 3.47
N LEU A 26 12.05 -1.19 3.14
CA LEU A 26 11.05 -1.77 2.28
C LEU A 26 11.74 -2.17 0.99
N THR A 27 11.63 -3.44 0.62
CA THR A 27 11.87 -3.90 -0.74
C THR A 27 10.99 -3.04 -1.63
N SER A 28 11.63 -2.13 -2.32
CA SER A 28 11.02 -1.15 -3.19
C SER A 28 11.87 -1.09 -4.44
N TYR A 29 11.23 -0.89 -5.57
CA TYR A 29 11.91 -0.73 -6.84
C TYR A 29 11.58 0.64 -7.42
N ARG A 30 12.60 1.27 -8.00
CA ARG A 30 12.44 2.57 -8.61
C ARG A 30 11.64 2.44 -9.90
N LEU A 31 10.52 3.13 -9.99
CA LEU A 31 9.68 3.17 -11.19
C LEU A 31 10.26 4.15 -12.21
N ASN A 32 10.56 3.64 -13.41
CA ASN A 32 11.00 4.49 -14.51
C ASN A 32 9.81 5.31 -15.03
N GLY A 33 10.05 6.60 -15.28
CA GLY A 33 9.03 7.50 -15.82
C GLY A 33 7.90 7.88 -14.86
N TYR A 34 8.02 7.61 -13.56
CA TYR A 34 7.00 8.01 -12.60
C TYR A 34 6.96 9.54 -12.43
N PRO A 35 5.83 10.20 -12.71
CA PRO A 35 5.73 11.63 -12.52
C PRO A 35 5.54 11.95 -11.03
N HIS A 36 6.33 12.87 -10.48
CA HIS A 36 6.15 13.45 -9.13
C HIS A 36 4.73 13.95 -8.86
N SER A 37 3.94 14.21 -9.91
CA SER A 37 2.56 14.68 -9.82
C SER A 37 1.51 13.59 -9.57
N GLY A 38 1.85 12.29 -9.61
CA GLY A 38 0.92 11.17 -9.33
C GLY A 38 0.37 10.43 -10.56
N LYS A 39 -0.49 9.42 -10.35
CA LYS A 39 -0.98 8.48 -11.37
C LYS A 39 -2.48 8.62 -11.67
N TYR A 40 -2.85 8.43 -12.93
CA TYR A 40 -4.23 8.11 -13.31
C TYR A 40 -4.37 6.61 -13.49
N VAL A 41 -5.44 6.03 -12.97
CA VAL A 41 -5.69 4.58 -13.07
C VAL A 41 -7.04 4.35 -13.73
N TYR A 42 -7.04 3.49 -14.75
CA TYR A 42 -8.26 3.05 -15.42
C TYR A 42 -8.93 1.92 -14.63
N LEU A 43 -10.24 2.02 -14.43
CA LEU A 43 -11.01 1.07 -13.64
C LEU A 43 -11.86 0.18 -14.55
N GLU A 44 -11.32 -0.98 -14.91
CA GLU A 44 -12.07 -1.95 -15.70
C GLU A 44 -12.91 -2.85 -14.77
N ASN A 45 -14.16 -3.15 -15.14
CA ASN A 45 -15.09 -4.04 -14.43
C ASN A 45 -15.48 -3.63 -12.99
N LEU A 46 -14.74 -2.72 -12.34
CA LEU A 46 -15.09 -2.13 -11.04
C LEU A 46 -16.27 -1.17 -11.14
N LEU A 47 -16.40 -0.44 -12.26
CA LEU A 47 -17.46 0.56 -12.47
C LEU A 47 -18.88 -0.01 -12.35
N GLY A 48 -19.06 -1.32 -12.55
CA GLY A 48 -20.34 -2.01 -12.39
C GLY A 48 -20.68 -2.40 -10.94
N ASP A 49 -19.72 -2.37 -10.02
CA ASP A 49 -19.88 -2.67 -8.60
C ASP A 49 -19.65 -1.39 -7.78
N SER A 50 -20.75 -0.68 -7.48
CA SER A 50 -20.70 0.60 -6.77
C SER A 50 -20.15 0.48 -5.35
N TYR A 51 -20.28 -0.68 -4.72
CA TYR A 51 -19.80 -0.90 -3.36
C TYR A 51 -18.27 -1.01 -3.33
N TYR A 52 -17.68 -1.83 -4.22
CA TYR A 52 -16.23 -1.90 -4.37
C TYR A 52 -15.64 -0.62 -4.96
N SER A 53 -16.34 0.02 -5.91
CA SER A 53 -15.92 1.32 -6.45
C SER A 53 -15.79 2.40 -5.37
N GLN A 54 -16.75 2.48 -4.45
CA GLN A 54 -16.67 3.43 -3.33
C GLN A 54 -15.48 3.12 -2.41
N ARG A 55 -15.13 1.85 -2.22
CA ARG A 55 -14.06 1.43 -1.30
C ARG A 55 -12.70 1.70 -1.94
N LEU A 56 -12.63 1.57 -3.26
CA LEU A 56 -11.46 1.98 -4.02
C LEU A 56 -11.24 3.49 -3.94
N ASP A 57 -12.31 4.28 -4.02
CA ASP A 57 -12.21 5.74 -3.84
C ASP A 57 -11.63 6.10 -2.47
N ASN A 58 -12.06 5.42 -1.41
CA ASN A 58 -11.49 5.58 -0.07
C ASN A 58 -10.02 5.17 -0.02
N ALA A 59 -9.66 4.04 -0.63
CA ALA A 59 -8.30 3.54 -0.67
C ALA A 59 -7.34 4.51 -1.40
N MET A 60 -7.79 5.05 -2.54
CA MET A 60 -7.10 6.10 -3.28
C MET A 60 -6.95 7.38 -2.46
N PHE A 61 -8.01 7.77 -1.73
CA PHE A 61 -8.01 8.93 -0.84
C PHE A 61 -6.97 8.78 0.29
N TYR A 62 -6.86 7.60 0.89
CA TYR A 62 -5.89 7.34 1.97
C TYR A 62 -4.45 7.53 1.52
N TRP A 63 -4.09 7.06 0.31
CA TRP A 63 -2.78 7.32 -0.26
C TRP A 63 -2.58 8.80 -0.59
N THR A 64 -3.54 9.41 -1.29
CA THR A 64 -3.46 10.81 -1.75
C THR A 64 -3.33 11.81 -0.60
N ASN A 65 -3.95 11.53 0.55
CA ASN A 65 -3.93 12.39 1.73
C ASN A 65 -2.93 11.93 2.81
N SER A 66 -2.07 10.98 2.48
CA SER A 66 -0.96 10.57 3.34
C SER A 66 0.25 11.51 3.17
N ALA A 67 1.24 11.35 4.05
CA ALA A 67 2.53 12.05 3.92
C ALA A 67 3.46 11.44 2.85
N ALA A 68 2.98 10.50 2.02
CA ALA A 68 3.74 9.88 0.95
C ALA A 68 3.86 10.76 -0.32
N HIS A 69 3.20 11.93 -0.32
CA HIS A 69 3.23 12.91 -1.41
C HIS A 69 2.88 12.36 -2.81
N VAL A 70 2.16 11.25 -2.88
CA VAL A 70 1.69 10.65 -4.13
C VAL A 70 0.23 11.01 -4.36
N GLY A 71 -0.12 11.34 -5.60
CA GLY A 71 -1.50 11.49 -6.02
C GLY A 71 -1.97 10.29 -6.84
N ILE A 72 -3.23 9.90 -6.68
CA ILE A 72 -3.86 8.88 -7.51
C ILE A 72 -5.29 9.30 -7.89
N TRP A 73 -5.63 9.18 -9.17
CA TRP A 73 -6.92 9.61 -9.72
C TRP A 73 -7.51 8.57 -10.66
N LYS A 74 -8.84 8.58 -10.79
CA LYS A 74 -9.53 7.71 -11.73
C LYS A 74 -9.45 8.27 -13.15
N SER A 75 -9.19 7.40 -14.11
CA SER A 75 -9.48 7.64 -15.52
C SER A 75 -10.68 6.79 -15.93
N TYR A 76 -11.65 7.41 -16.61
CA TYR A 76 -12.84 6.72 -17.12
C TYR A 76 -12.76 6.38 -18.61
N SER A 77 -11.69 6.82 -19.30
CA SER A 77 -11.52 6.62 -20.74
C SER A 77 -10.37 5.66 -21.06
N SER A 78 -9.20 5.86 -20.45
CA SER A 78 -8.03 5.00 -20.61
C SER A 78 -6.89 5.45 -19.68
N SER A 79 -6.02 4.52 -19.30
CA SER A 79 -4.74 4.79 -18.67
C SER A 79 -3.80 3.59 -18.90
N ASN A 80 -2.50 3.83 -18.82
CA ASN A 80 -1.53 2.75 -18.78
C ASN A 80 -1.63 1.96 -17.46
N ASP A 81 -1.93 2.61 -16.33
CA ASP A 81 -2.21 1.90 -15.10
C ASP A 81 -3.68 1.43 -15.07
N GLN A 82 -3.91 0.16 -14.74
CA GLN A 82 -5.23 -0.46 -14.77
C GLN A 82 -5.48 -1.23 -13.46
N ILE A 83 -6.68 -1.07 -12.90
CA ILE A 83 -7.20 -1.93 -11.84
C ILE A 83 -8.46 -2.60 -12.38
N VAL A 84 -8.47 -3.93 -12.31
CA VAL A 84 -9.57 -4.78 -12.80
C VAL A 84 -10.10 -5.64 -11.67
N MET A 85 -11.42 -5.72 -11.54
CA MET A 85 -12.05 -6.63 -10.59
C MET A 85 -12.34 -7.98 -11.25
N GLN A 86 -11.97 -9.06 -10.55
CA GLN A 86 -12.28 -10.44 -10.89
C GLN A 86 -13.03 -11.13 -9.76
N ASN A 87 -13.66 -12.26 -10.09
CA ASN A 87 -14.41 -13.08 -9.15
C ASN A 87 -13.98 -14.55 -9.33
N ASP A 88 -12.73 -14.86 -8.94
CA ASP A 88 -12.12 -16.16 -9.14
C ASP A 88 -12.10 -16.98 -7.85
N GLY A 89 -12.92 -18.03 -7.81
CA GLY A 89 -13.04 -18.94 -6.67
C GLY A 89 -11.91 -19.96 -6.52
N SER A 90 -10.98 -20.03 -7.48
CA SER A 90 -9.89 -21.02 -7.50
C SER A 90 -8.67 -20.63 -6.67
N THR A 91 -8.57 -19.37 -6.26
CA THR A 91 -7.45 -18.83 -5.49
C THR A 91 -7.89 -18.15 -4.19
N THR A 92 -6.98 -18.06 -3.24
CA THR A 92 -7.15 -17.28 -1.99
C THR A 92 -6.43 -15.94 -2.04
N VAL A 93 -5.78 -15.62 -3.16
CA VAL A 93 -5.06 -14.37 -3.35
C VAL A 93 -6.05 -13.24 -3.59
N GLU A 94 -5.97 -12.19 -2.77
CA GLU A 94 -6.89 -11.06 -2.76
C GLU A 94 -6.62 -10.06 -3.89
N GLY A 95 -5.38 -9.95 -4.32
CA GLY A 95 -5.00 -9.22 -5.53
C GLY A 95 -3.59 -9.55 -5.99
N VAL A 96 -3.28 -9.12 -7.21
CA VAL A 96 -1.94 -9.24 -7.80
C VAL A 96 -1.68 -8.02 -8.66
N ALA A 97 -0.49 -7.43 -8.49
CA ALA A 97 0.00 -6.33 -9.32
C ALA A 97 1.11 -6.82 -10.27
N TYR A 98 0.97 -6.49 -11.55
CA TYR A 98 1.93 -6.83 -12.60
C TYR A 98 2.51 -5.55 -13.20
N PRO A 99 3.80 -5.24 -12.98
CA PRO A 99 4.45 -4.14 -13.68
C PRO A 99 4.74 -4.51 -15.14
N TYR A 100 4.60 -3.55 -16.05
CA TYR A 100 4.93 -3.70 -17.46
C TYR A 100 5.36 -2.38 -18.09
N ASP A 101 6.01 -2.45 -19.26
CA ASP A 101 6.34 -1.29 -20.11
C ASP A 101 5.23 -1.11 -21.15
N PRO A 102 4.48 0.02 -21.14
CA PRO A 102 3.42 0.27 -22.11
C PRO A 102 3.93 0.66 -23.51
N GLY A 103 5.25 0.64 -23.73
CA GLY A 103 5.90 0.92 -25.02
C GLY A 103 6.57 2.30 -25.10
N ASP A 104 6.66 3.02 -23.98
CA ASP A 104 7.26 4.34 -23.87
C ASP A 104 8.45 4.38 -22.89
N GLY A 105 8.85 3.22 -22.33
CA GLY A 105 9.93 3.10 -21.37
C GLY A 105 9.56 3.49 -19.93
N SER A 106 8.30 3.85 -19.68
CA SER A 106 7.74 4.03 -18.34
C SER A 106 7.34 2.69 -17.71
N THR A 107 7.12 2.69 -16.40
CA THR A 107 6.53 1.54 -15.70
C THR A 107 5.04 1.80 -15.42
N ALA A 108 4.21 0.93 -15.98
CA ALA A 108 2.77 0.87 -15.76
C ALA A 108 2.40 -0.43 -15.02
N TYR A 109 1.19 -0.49 -14.48
CA TYR A 109 0.70 -1.67 -13.76
C TYR A 109 -0.64 -2.15 -14.28
N TYR A 110 -0.79 -3.48 -14.29
CA TYR A 110 -2.07 -4.15 -14.36
C TYR A 110 -2.33 -4.83 -13.02
N ILE A 111 -3.37 -4.41 -12.32
CA ILE A 111 -3.75 -4.95 -11.01
C ILE A 111 -5.06 -5.71 -11.13
N THR A 112 -5.07 -6.96 -10.66
CA THR A 112 -6.30 -7.74 -10.51
C THR A 112 -6.72 -7.78 -9.06
N ILE A 113 -7.94 -7.36 -8.76
CA ILE A 113 -8.59 -7.45 -7.44
C ILE A 113 -9.53 -8.63 -7.44
N ASN A 114 -9.31 -9.62 -6.58
CA ASN A 114 -10.19 -10.78 -6.47
C ASN A 114 -11.27 -10.58 -5.40
N LYS A 115 -12.44 -10.15 -5.85
CA LYS A 115 -13.63 -9.97 -5.02
C LYS A 115 -14.00 -11.24 -4.25
N TYR A 116 -13.89 -12.42 -4.87
CA TYR A 116 -14.23 -13.69 -4.21
C TYR A 116 -13.35 -13.91 -2.98
N SER A 117 -12.03 -13.78 -3.13
CA SER A 117 -11.08 -14.02 -2.07
C SER A 117 -11.21 -12.98 -0.95
N ILE A 118 -11.38 -11.70 -1.30
CA ILE A 118 -11.61 -10.63 -0.32
C ILE A 118 -12.88 -10.87 0.49
N ASP A 119 -14.01 -11.14 -0.18
CA ASP A 119 -15.29 -11.38 0.50
C ASP A 119 -15.22 -12.61 1.41
N LYS A 120 -14.52 -13.66 0.98
CA LYS A 120 -14.31 -14.89 1.77
C LYS A 120 -13.43 -14.66 2.99
N ALA A 121 -12.40 -13.82 2.86
CA ALA A 121 -11.48 -13.51 3.96
C ALA A 121 -12.05 -12.46 4.93
N ASN A 122 -12.97 -11.61 4.46
CA ASN A 122 -13.70 -10.61 5.26
C ASN A 122 -14.78 -11.24 6.17
N THR A 123 -14.36 -12.14 7.06
CA THR A 123 -15.25 -12.89 7.97
C THR A 123 -16.02 -12.01 8.96
N SER A 124 -15.48 -10.81 9.26
CA SER A 124 -16.13 -9.83 10.13
C SER A 124 -17.07 -8.88 9.38
N GLY A 125 -17.13 -8.97 8.04
CA GLY A 125 -17.98 -8.13 7.19
C GLY A 125 -17.68 -6.64 7.29
N THR A 126 -16.45 -6.27 7.64
CA THR A 126 -16.08 -4.87 7.83
C THR A 126 -15.75 -4.21 6.50
N GLN A 127 -16.07 -2.91 6.38
CA GLN A 127 -15.65 -2.11 5.24
C GLN A 127 -14.13 -1.93 5.24
N SER A 128 -13.54 -1.78 6.43
CA SER A 128 -12.10 -1.62 6.63
C SER A 128 -11.30 -2.77 6.03
N TYR A 129 -11.79 -4.01 6.09
CA TYR A 129 -11.09 -5.14 5.47
C TYR A 129 -10.91 -4.96 3.96
N ILE A 130 -12.01 -4.61 3.28
CA ILE A 130 -12.04 -4.42 1.82
C ILE A 130 -11.16 -3.23 1.46
N GLU A 131 -11.31 -2.11 2.17
CA GLU A 131 -10.49 -0.92 1.97
C GLU A 131 -9.01 -1.23 2.19
N GLY A 132 -8.65 -1.98 3.24
CA GLY A 132 -7.26 -2.35 3.53
C GLY A 132 -6.66 -3.24 2.44
N ALA A 133 -7.43 -4.16 1.85
CA ALA A 133 -6.97 -4.96 0.72
C ALA A 133 -6.73 -4.07 -0.50
N LEU A 134 -7.64 -3.13 -0.79
CA LEU A 134 -7.47 -2.18 -1.89
C LEU A 134 -6.29 -1.22 -1.68
N VAL A 135 -6.06 -0.73 -0.45
CA VAL A 135 -4.90 0.13 -0.13
C VAL A 135 -3.60 -0.63 -0.31
N HIS A 136 -3.56 -1.91 0.09
CA HIS A 136 -2.41 -2.79 -0.12
C HIS A 136 -2.07 -2.89 -1.61
N GLU A 137 -3.03 -3.24 -2.46
CA GLU A 137 -2.80 -3.37 -3.90
C GLU A 137 -2.41 -2.03 -4.55
N ILE A 138 -3.00 -0.90 -4.12
CA ILE A 138 -2.57 0.43 -4.57
C ILE A 138 -1.11 0.73 -4.18
N GLY A 139 -0.64 0.21 -3.04
CA GLY A 139 0.77 0.38 -2.63
C GLY A 139 1.75 -0.16 -3.66
N HIS A 140 1.39 -1.23 -4.38
CA HIS A 140 2.18 -1.75 -5.49
C HIS A 140 2.28 -0.77 -6.65
N LEU A 141 1.25 0.04 -6.95
CA LEU A 141 1.33 1.09 -7.98
C LEU A 141 2.46 2.09 -7.72
N PHE A 142 2.83 2.24 -6.45
CA PHE A 142 3.90 3.14 -6.00
C PHE A 142 5.25 2.44 -5.87
N GLY A 143 5.35 1.15 -6.21
CA GLY A 143 6.60 0.39 -6.23
C GLY A 143 6.98 -0.23 -4.88
N LEU A 144 6.03 -0.35 -3.95
CA LEU A 144 6.23 -1.12 -2.72
C LEU A 144 6.00 -2.61 -2.99
N ASP A 145 6.87 -3.47 -2.46
CA ASP A 145 6.66 -4.92 -2.48
C ASP A 145 5.96 -5.42 -1.22
N ASP A 146 5.44 -6.66 -1.30
CA ASP A 146 4.93 -7.40 -0.15
C ASP A 146 5.96 -7.57 0.96
N LEU A 147 5.56 -7.27 2.20
CA LEU A 147 6.32 -7.58 3.40
C LEU A 147 5.89 -8.93 3.97
N LYS A 148 6.80 -9.91 3.88
CA LYS A 148 6.59 -11.30 4.34
C LYS A 148 7.20 -11.59 5.72
N PHE A 149 7.59 -10.56 6.46
CA PHE A 149 8.21 -10.70 7.77
C PHE A 149 7.18 -10.54 8.89
N PHE A 150 7.26 -11.38 9.93
CA PHE A 150 6.33 -11.37 11.06
C PHE A 150 6.46 -10.13 11.97
N ASP A 151 7.38 -9.21 11.76
CA ASP A 151 7.46 -7.96 12.53
C ASP A 151 6.79 -6.78 11.82
N SER A 152 6.35 -6.95 10.56
CA SER A 152 5.72 -5.88 9.78
C SER A 152 4.19 -5.79 9.90
N HIS A 153 3.55 -6.47 10.87
CA HIS A 153 2.08 -6.56 11.02
C HIS A 153 1.33 -5.23 11.00
N SER A 154 1.99 -4.12 11.33
CA SER A 154 1.35 -2.81 11.27
C SER A 154 1.22 -2.29 9.85
N GLN A 155 2.20 -2.56 8.97
CA GLN A 155 2.31 -1.99 7.62
C GLN A 155 1.20 -2.51 6.71
N ILE A 156 0.68 -1.67 5.81
CA ILE A 156 -0.37 -2.09 4.89
C ILE A 156 0.15 -3.11 3.87
N MET A 157 1.44 -3.03 3.50
CA MET A 157 2.08 -3.97 2.59
C MET A 157 2.40 -5.34 3.22
N SER A 158 2.08 -5.56 4.50
CA SER A 158 2.37 -6.83 5.16
C SER A 158 1.31 -7.88 4.89
N TYR A 159 1.77 -9.09 4.57
CA TYR A 159 0.91 -10.29 4.50
C TYR A 159 0.17 -10.57 5.83
N TYR A 160 0.71 -10.10 6.96
CA TYR A 160 0.15 -10.31 8.29
C TYR A 160 -0.64 -9.11 8.82
N ASN A 161 -0.93 -8.11 7.97
CA ASN A 161 -1.73 -6.96 8.39
C ASN A 161 -3.14 -7.39 8.81
N ASP A 162 -3.58 -6.94 9.99
CA ASP A 162 -5.00 -7.03 10.35
C ASP A 162 -5.77 -5.85 9.73
N ARG A 163 -6.32 -6.09 8.54
CA ARG A 163 -7.03 -5.10 7.75
C ARG A 163 -8.36 -4.67 8.36
N ASN A 164 -8.90 -5.43 9.33
CA ASN A 164 -10.08 -4.98 10.08
C ASN A 164 -9.74 -3.78 10.99
N LEU A 165 -8.48 -3.66 11.39
CA LEU A 165 -8.00 -2.60 12.28
C LEU A 165 -7.21 -1.52 11.56
N ARG A 166 -6.57 -1.85 10.43
CA ARG A 166 -5.65 -0.96 9.71
C ARG A 166 -5.93 -1.01 8.21
N CYS A 167 -6.61 0.01 7.70
CA CYS A 167 -6.92 0.14 6.27
C CYS A 167 -6.26 1.35 5.61
N THR A 168 -5.27 1.98 6.25
CA THR A 168 -4.54 3.14 5.72
C THR A 168 -3.03 2.87 5.64
N PRO A 169 -2.28 3.56 4.76
CA PRO A 169 -0.82 3.48 4.74
C PRO A 169 -0.23 3.87 6.10
N GLN A 170 0.76 3.11 6.56
CA GLN A 170 1.47 3.39 7.80
C GLN A 170 2.79 4.11 7.54
N SER A 171 3.47 4.50 8.62
CA SER A 171 4.72 5.26 8.54
C SER A 171 5.83 4.56 7.75
N GLY A 172 5.91 3.23 7.81
CA GLY A 172 6.87 2.47 7.00
C GLY A 172 6.50 2.51 5.53
N ASP A 173 5.25 2.20 5.19
CA ASP A 173 4.74 2.29 3.81
C ASP A 173 5.00 3.68 3.20
N ILE A 174 4.69 4.75 3.93
CA ILE A 174 4.93 6.14 3.55
C ILE A 174 6.42 6.41 3.32
N ALA A 175 7.28 5.97 4.25
CA ALA A 175 8.73 6.13 4.12
C ALA A 175 9.27 5.38 2.89
N GLY A 176 8.74 4.19 2.60
CA GLY A 176 9.07 3.44 1.40
C GLY A 176 8.75 4.23 0.14
N VAL A 177 7.54 4.76 0.01
CA VAL A 177 7.14 5.57 -1.16
C VAL A 177 8.01 6.82 -1.29
N ASN A 178 8.22 7.56 -0.20
CA ASN A 178 9.07 8.76 -0.20
C ASN A 178 10.55 8.45 -0.52
N SER A 179 11.02 7.22 -0.27
CA SER A 179 12.38 6.80 -0.67
C SER A 179 12.51 6.58 -2.17
N ILE A 180 11.41 6.21 -2.84
CA ILE A 180 11.34 6.04 -4.30
C ILE A 180 11.17 7.40 -4.99
N TYR A 181 10.37 8.30 -4.38
CA TYR A 181 10.02 9.63 -4.91
C TYR A 181 10.40 10.75 -3.92
N PRO A 182 11.69 11.08 -3.77
CA PRO A 182 12.14 12.13 -2.86
C PRO A 182 11.74 13.54 -3.30
#